data_AF-A0A1V5UJ76-F1
#
_entry.id   AF-A0A1V5UJ76-F1
#
_cell.length_a   1.000
_cell.length_b   1.000
_cell.length_c   1.000
_cell.angle_alpha   90.00
_cell.angle_beta   90.00
_cell.angle_gamma   90.00
#
_symmetry.space_group_name_H-M   'P 1'
#
loop_
_entity.id
_entity.type
_entity.pdbx_description
1 polymer ?
#
loop_
_entity_poly.entity_id
_entity_poly.type
_entity_poly.pdbx_seq_one_letter_code
_entity_poly.pdbx_strand_id
1 'polypeptide(L)'
;MKIYDLLRENRRPHLITPSREYLFFQEHEALLTQVPEFLPFINSKDDFDLICANILQSSLLNGEALSKYWASNPNGNNELPVKPLFTFNNVPIYCPLFSVSNNILIANNLGNKLTLIHDTIDIFETYNFALFESQLTSLMLVGQDAHTRAYYHYDFHAIYIVNDQGRLDVKICLFDKHIKRPDFRNVIERVKPVLEAYYAGNRIGFINALFEGKLISHKMYNKYINNLKRRKIIT
;
A
#
# COMPACT_ATOMS: atom_id res chain seq x y z
N MET A 1 -16.11 17.82 9.18
CA MET A 1 -15.96 16.44 8.69
C MET A 1 -15.64 16.45 7.21
N LYS A 2 -14.46 15.93 6.84
CA LYS A 2 -14.17 15.61 5.44
C LYS A 2 -14.94 14.32 5.09
N ILE A 3 -15.25 14.09 3.80
CA ILE A 3 -16.01 12.89 3.39
C ILE A 3 -15.29 11.60 3.80
N TYR A 4 -13.97 11.58 3.72
CA TYR A 4 -13.15 10.41 4.02
C TYR A 4 -13.22 10.04 5.51
N ASP A 5 -13.26 11.03 6.41
CA ASP A 5 -13.49 10.80 7.84
C ASP A 5 -14.84 10.13 8.07
N LEU A 6 -15.88 10.62 7.39
CA LEU A 6 -17.24 10.08 7.49
C LEU A 6 -17.27 8.61 7.04
N LEU A 7 -16.62 8.30 5.92
CA LEU A 7 -16.52 6.93 5.41
C LEU A 7 -15.75 6.04 6.39
N ARG A 8 -14.64 6.52 6.95
CA ARG A 8 -13.82 5.78 7.92
C ARG A 8 -14.58 5.47 9.21
N GLU A 9 -15.21 6.46 9.82
CA GLU A 9 -15.97 6.31 11.09
C GLU A 9 -17.17 5.37 10.98
N ASN A 10 -17.66 5.14 9.76
CA ASN A 10 -18.83 4.32 9.51
C ASN A 10 -18.50 3.07 8.70
N ARG A 11 -17.21 2.81 8.41
CA ARG A 11 -16.76 1.55 7.83
C ARG A 11 -17.36 0.40 8.62
N ARG A 12 -17.80 -0.64 7.91
CA ARG A 12 -18.18 -1.89 8.56
C ARG A 12 -17.01 -2.33 9.44
N PRO A 13 -17.24 -2.79 10.69
CA PRO A 13 -16.19 -3.42 11.47
C PRO A 13 -15.55 -4.52 10.62
N HIS A 14 -14.33 -4.24 10.20
CA HIS A 14 -13.50 -5.15 9.45
C HIS A 14 -12.42 -5.58 10.41
N LEU A 15 -12.25 -6.89 10.55
CA LEU A 15 -11.18 -7.40 11.35
C LEU A 15 -9.94 -7.43 10.46
N ILE A 16 -8.97 -6.57 10.77
CA ILE A 16 -7.60 -6.69 10.24
C ILE A 16 -7.06 -8.10 10.55
N THR A 17 -7.54 -8.72 11.63
CA THR A 17 -7.26 -10.11 12.02
C THR A 17 -8.41 -11.05 11.60
N PRO A 18 -8.20 -12.11 10.80
CA PRO A 18 -6.93 -12.65 10.30
C PRO A 18 -6.77 -12.38 8.80
N SER A 19 -6.45 -11.14 8.41
CA SER A 19 -6.03 -10.88 7.03
C SER A 19 -4.65 -11.49 6.76
N ARG A 20 -4.35 -11.78 5.49
CA ARG A 20 -3.02 -12.28 5.10
C ARG A 20 -1.91 -11.31 5.48
N GLU A 21 -2.17 -10.01 5.27
CA GLU A 21 -1.26 -8.95 5.66
C GLU A 21 -0.94 -9.01 7.17
N TYR A 22 -1.95 -9.21 8.01
CA TYR A 22 -1.75 -9.29 9.46
C TYR A 22 -0.99 -10.54 9.88
N LEU A 23 -1.30 -11.70 9.28
CA LEU A 23 -0.61 -12.95 9.60
C LEU A 23 0.88 -12.87 9.23
N PHE A 24 1.20 -12.35 8.04
CA PHE A 24 2.58 -12.15 7.61
C PHE A 24 3.32 -11.19 8.55
N PHE A 25 2.67 -10.08 8.92
CA PHE A 25 3.22 -9.11 9.86
C PHE A 25 3.59 -9.75 11.20
N GLN A 26 2.67 -10.51 11.79
CA GLN A 26 2.89 -11.17 13.08
C GLN A 26 4.03 -12.20 13.04
N GLU A 27 4.13 -12.95 11.95
CA GLU A 27 5.19 -13.96 11.79
C GLU A 27 6.60 -13.32 11.76
N HIS A 28 6.71 -12.10 11.24
CA HIS A 28 7.98 -11.41 10.99
C HIS A 28 8.17 -10.12 11.78
N GLU A 29 7.33 -9.87 12.80
CA GLU A 29 7.33 -8.61 13.57
C GLU A 29 8.70 -8.30 14.18
N ALA A 30 9.38 -9.35 14.66
CA ALA A 30 10.72 -9.26 15.25
C ALA A 30 11.81 -8.77 14.29
N LEU A 31 11.58 -8.76 12.98
CA LEU A 31 12.53 -8.17 12.02
C LEU A 31 12.56 -6.65 12.11
N LEU A 32 11.40 -6.03 12.35
CA LEU A 32 11.29 -4.57 12.40
C LEU A 32 11.96 -3.96 13.64
N THR A 33 12.16 -4.75 14.71
CA THR A 33 12.85 -4.29 15.92
C THR A 33 14.37 -4.18 15.73
N GLN A 34 14.92 -4.80 14.68
CA GLN A 34 16.35 -4.80 14.40
C GLN A 34 16.83 -3.48 13.79
N VAL A 35 15.91 -2.70 13.22
CA VAL A 35 16.20 -1.44 12.53
C VAL A 35 15.43 -0.31 13.21
N PRO A 36 16.10 0.60 13.93
CA PRO A 36 15.44 1.67 14.69
C PRO A 36 14.49 2.53 13.85
N GLU A 37 14.79 2.77 12.57
CA GLU A 37 13.92 3.55 11.69
C GLU A 37 12.56 2.89 11.43
N PHE A 38 12.43 1.58 11.66
CA PHE A 38 11.21 0.82 11.35
C PHE A 38 10.29 0.60 12.56
N LEU A 39 10.74 0.98 13.76
CA LEU A 39 9.92 0.90 14.98
C LEU A 39 8.53 1.56 14.89
N PRO A 40 8.33 2.68 14.15
CA PRO A 40 6.99 3.25 13.97
C PRO A 40 5.98 2.29 13.33
N PHE A 41 6.42 1.34 12.51
CA PHE A 41 5.56 0.39 11.80
C PHE A 41 5.12 -0.80 12.68
N ILE A 42 5.77 -1.04 13.82
CA ILE A 42 5.40 -2.11 14.77
C ILE A 42 4.08 -1.78 15.46
N ASN A 43 3.92 -0.53 15.88
CA ASN A 43 2.72 -0.06 16.59
C ASN A 43 1.64 0.46 15.64
N SER A 44 1.61 -0.07 14.41
CA SER A 44 0.68 0.29 13.35
C SER A 44 -0.77 0.27 13.87
N LYS A 45 -1.46 1.41 13.75
CA LYS A 45 -2.88 1.57 14.12
C LYS A 45 -3.79 1.59 12.89
N ASP A 46 -3.22 1.60 11.69
CA ASP A 46 -3.94 1.67 10.43
C ASP A 46 -3.47 0.57 9.47
N ASP A 47 -4.40 0.08 8.66
CA ASP A 47 -4.13 -1.02 7.72
C ASP A 47 -3.15 -0.63 6.59
N PHE A 48 -2.95 0.65 6.28
CA PHE A 48 -1.92 1.07 5.33
C PHE A 48 -0.51 0.96 5.90
N ASP A 49 -0.32 1.29 7.18
CA ASP A 49 0.96 1.12 7.87
C ASP A 49 1.34 -0.36 7.95
N LEU A 50 0.34 -1.24 8.08
CA LEU A 50 0.55 -2.69 8.03
C LEU A 50 1.09 -3.15 6.66
N ILE A 51 0.56 -2.61 5.55
CA ILE A 51 1.10 -2.89 4.20
C ILE A 51 2.55 -2.41 4.11
N CYS A 52 2.84 -1.21 4.62
CA CYS A 52 4.19 -0.66 4.64
C CYS A 52 5.14 -1.52 5.49
N ALA A 53 4.69 -2.01 6.64
CA ALA A 53 5.44 -2.92 7.50
C ALA A 53 5.81 -4.22 6.77
N ASN A 54 4.88 -4.80 6.02
CA ASN A 54 5.11 -6.03 5.27
C ASN A 54 6.10 -5.85 4.11
N ILE A 55 6.08 -4.69 3.45
CA ILE A 55 7.11 -4.32 2.47
C ILE A 55 8.50 -4.31 3.13
N LEU A 56 8.62 -3.69 4.31
CA LEU A 56 9.89 -3.60 5.05
C LEU A 56 10.38 -4.98 5.50
N GLN A 57 9.50 -5.80 6.06
CA GLN A 57 9.82 -7.17 6.48
C GLN A 57 10.30 -8.02 5.31
N SER A 58 9.59 -7.98 4.18
CA SER A 58 9.98 -8.71 2.97
C SER A 58 11.34 -8.25 2.45
N SER A 59 11.62 -6.95 2.54
CA SER A 59 12.92 -6.40 2.16
C SER A 59 14.04 -6.86 3.09
N LEU A 60 13.80 -6.93 4.40
CA LEU A 60 14.72 -7.47 5.40
C LEU A 60 15.02 -8.96 5.17
N LEU A 61 13.99 -9.76 4.90
CA LEU A 61 14.14 -11.19 4.59
C LEU A 61 15.06 -11.42 3.39
N ASN A 62 14.85 -10.65 2.30
CA ASN A 62 15.73 -10.72 1.13
C ASN A 62 17.15 -10.25 1.46
N GLY A 63 17.30 -9.17 2.23
CA GLY A 63 18.60 -8.68 2.70
C GLY A 63 19.37 -9.72 3.53
N GLU A 64 18.69 -10.42 4.43
CA GLU A 64 19.28 -11.47 5.27
C GLU A 64 19.71 -12.68 4.44
N ALA A 65 18.88 -13.13 3.50
CA ALA A 65 19.19 -14.24 2.61
C ALA A 65 20.42 -13.95 1.74
N LEU A 66 20.50 -12.74 1.18
CA LEU A 66 21.64 -12.26 0.42
C LEU A 66 22.92 -12.18 1.27
N SER A 67 22.81 -11.63 2.48
CA SER A 67 23.93 -11.53 3.42
C SER A 67 24.50 -12.90 3.79
N LYS A 68 23.62 -13.87 4.10
CA LYS A 68 24.00 -15.27 4.38
C LYS A 68 24.68 -15.92 3.18
N TYR A 69 24.19 -15.65 1.97
CA TYR A 69 24.78 -16.19 0.74
C TYR A 69 26.21 -15.70 0.51
N TRP A 70 26.49 -14.39 0.61
CA TRP A 70 27.85 -13.88 0.40
C TRP A 70 28.81 -14.24 1.54
N ALA A 71 28.32 -14.37 2.77
CA ALA A 71 29.13 -14.90 3.87
C ALA A 71 29.61 -16.34 3.59
N SER A 72 28.79 -17.15 2.91
CA SER A 72 29.12 -18.53 2.55
C SER A 72 29.80 -18.66 1.17
N ASN A 73 29.61 -17.70 0.27
CA ASN A 73 30.10 -17.71 -1.11
C ASN A 73 30.84 -16.39 -1.43
N PRO A 74 32.00 -16.13 -0.82
CA PRO A 74 32.69 -14.84 -0.93
C PRO A 74 33.15 -14.49 -2.35
N ASN A 75 33.22 -15.47 -3.26
CA ASN A 75 33.66 -15.27 -4.65
C ASN A 75 32.50 -15.10 -5.66
N GLY A 76 31.22 -15.16 -5.24
CA GLY A 76 30.07 -14.73 -6.07
C GLY A 76 29.78 -15.53 -7.34
N ASN A 77 30.25 -16.78 -7.46
CA ASN A 77 30.17 -17.53 -8.73
C ASN A 77 28.86 -18.33 -8.93
N ASN A 78 27.94 -18.32 -7.97
CA ASN A 78 26.71 -19.12 -8.01
C ASN A 78 25.47 -18.23 -8.24
N GLU A 79 24.37 -18.83 -8.65
CA GLU A 79 23.07 -18.15 -8.73
C GLU A 79 22.69 -17.54 -7.36
N LEU A 80 22.07 -16.36 -7.37
CA LEU A 80 21.62 -15.69 -6.15
C LEU A 80 20.52 -16.53 -5.47
N PRO A 81 20.46 -16.54 -4.12
CA PRO A 81 19.48 -17.34 -3.37
C PRO A 81 18.06 -16.78 -3.46
N VAL A 82 17.91 -15.56 -3.96
CA VAL A 82 16.66 -14.82 -4.03
C VAL A 82 16.44 -14.28 -5.44
N LYS A 83 15.16 -14.16 -5.80
CA LYS A 83 14.74 -13.50 -7.03
C LYS A 83 14.57 -11.99 -6.79
N PRO A 84 14.65 -11.17 -7.85
CA PRO A 84 14.24 -9.77 -7.77
C PRO A 84 12.79 -9.67 -7.28
N LEU A 85 12.53 -8.74 -6.36
CA LEU A 85 11.19 -8.45 -5.84
C LEU A 85 10.36 -7.64 -6.85
N PHE A 86 11.02 -6.76 -7.60
CA PHE A 86 10.44 -6.01 -8.71
C PHE A 86 11.54 -5.44 -9.61
N THR A 87 11.12 -4.69 -10.63
CA THR A 87 12.01 -3.92 -11.51
C THR A 87 11.72 -2.44 -11.35
N PHE A 88 12.77 -1.63 -11.23
CA PHE A 88 12.68 -0.17 -11.16
C PHE A 88 13.64 0.45 -12.18
N ASN A 89 13.12 1.26 -13.11
CA ASN A 89 13.92 1.84 -14.21
C ASN A 89 14.78 0.80 -14.95
N ASN A 90 14.20 -0.36 -15.28
CA ASN A 90 14.87 -1.51 -15.90
C ASN A 90 15.98 -2.17 -15.05
N VAL A 91 16.10 -1.81 -13.77
CA VAL A 91 17.02 -2.45 -12.82
C VAL A 91 16.24 -3.46 -11.96
N PRO A 92 16.68 -4.73 -11.87
CA PRO A 92 16.10 -5.67 -10.94
C PRO A 92 16.42 -5.26 -9.50
N ILE A 93 15.40 -5.10 -8.67
CA ILE A 93 15.53 -4.75 -7.25
C ILE A 93 15.39 -6.02 -6.43
N TYR A 94 16.49 -6.49 -5.86
CA TYR A 94 16.56 -7.66 -5.00
C TYR A 94 16.29 -7.30 -3.55
N CYS A 95 16.71 -6.12 -3.09
CA CYS A 95 16.47 -5.64 -1.74
C CYS A 95 16.21 -4.13 -1.78
N PRO A 96 14.95 -3.69 -1.53
CA PRO A 96 14.58 -2.27 -1.53
C PRO A 96 15.26 -1.45 -0.44
N LEU A 97 15.84 -2.07 0.58
CA LEU A 97 16.63 -1.35 1.60
C LEU A 97 17.97 -0.84 1.06
N PHE A 98 18.37 -1.30 -0.13
CA PHE A 98 19.52 -0.78 -0.84
C PHE A 98 19.08 0.15 -1.96
N SER A 99 19.94 1.09 -2.30
CA SER A 99 19.83 1.97 -3.46
C SER A 99 19.82 1.18 -4.77
N VAL A 100 19.41 1.85 -5.84
CA VAL A 100 19.44 1.27 -7.20
C VAL A 100 20.86 0.83 -7.57
N SER A 101 21.87 1.64 -7.24
CA SER A 101 23.29 1.32 -7.49
C SER A 101 23.73 0.04 -6.79
N ASN A 102 23.33 -0.15 -5.54
CA ASN A 102 23.65 -1.36 -4.80
C ASN A 102 22.90 -2.57 -5.36
N ASN A 103 21.64 -2.42 -5.78
CA ASN A 103 20.92 -3.49 -6.47
C ASN A 103 21.57 -3.88 -7.82
N ILE A 104 22.19 -2.94 -8.53
CA ILE A 104 23.02 -3.25 -9.72
C ILE A 104 24.22 -4.11 -9.32
N LEU A 105 24.91 -3.79 -8.21
CA LEU A 105 26.03 -4.62 -7.74
C LEU A 105 25.56 -6.04 -7.39
N ILE A 106 24.40 -6.16 -6.72
CA ILE A 106 23.79 -7.45 -6.39
C ILE A 106 23.51 -8.25 -7.66
N ALA A 107 22.86 -7.63 -8.66
CA ALA A 107 22.54 -8.26 -9.95
C ALA A 107 23.79 -8.80 -10.67
N ASN A 108 24.95 -8.19 -10.45
CA ASN A 108 26.23 -8.60 -11.02
C ASN A 108 27.05 -9.51 -10.10
N ASN A 109 26.45 -10.08 -9.05
CA ASN A 109 27.12 -10.91 -8.03
C ASN A 109 28.28 -10.22 -7.28
N LEU A 110 28.27 -8.89 -7.23
CA LEU A 110 29.27 -8.07 -6.53
C LEU A 110 28.80 -7.62 -5.14
N GLY A 111 27.78 -8.27 -4.59
CA GLY A 111 27.21 -7.90 -3.29
C GLY A 111 28.14 -8.13 -2.09
N ASN A 112 29.16 -8.99 -2.24
CA ASN A 112 30.23 -9.15 -1.24
C ASN A 112 31.05 -7.85 -1.02
N LYS A 113 30.97 -6.89 -1.94
CA LYS A 113 31.60 -5.57 -1.82
C LYS A 113 30.71 -4.54 -1.12
N LEU A 114 29.47 -4.90 -0.78
CA LEU A 114 28.57 -4.04 -0.03
C LEU A 114 29.02 -4.05 1.44
N THR A 115 29.52 -2.91 1.90
CA THR A 115 29.96 -2.71 3.30
C THR A 115 28.81 -2.30 4.23
N LEU A 116 27.60 -2.10 3.72
CA LEU A 116 26.46 -1.55 4.46
C LEU A 116 25.37 -2.60 4.70
N ILE A 117 24.83 -2.62 5.92
CA ILE A 117 23.72 -3.47 6.35
C ILE A 117 22.42 -3.05 5.62
N HIS A 118 22.25 -1.76 5.34
CA HIS A 118 21.27 -1.15 4.43
C HIS A 118 21.69 0.29 4.09
N ASP A 119 21.18 0.86 3.00
CA ASP A 119 21.41 2.28 2.69
C ASP A 119 20.48 3.16 3.55
N THR A 120 20.90 4.37 3.89
CA THR A 120 20.03 5.37 4.53
C THR A 120 19.15 6.03 3.47
N ILE A 121 18.28 5.25 2.83
CA ILE A 121 17.31 5.73 1.85
C ILE A 121 15.90 5.57 2.39
N ASP A 122 15.03 6.50 2.02
CA ASP A 122 13.60 6.31 2.15
C ASP A 122 13.11 5.45 0.98
N ILE A 123 12.81 4.18 1.25
CA ILE A 123 12.42 3.24 0.20
C ILE A 123 11.08 3.62 -0.44
N PHE A 124 10.19 4.24 0.33
CA PHE A 124 8.87 4.64 -0.14
C PHE A 124 8.97 5.85 -1.06
N GLU A 125 9.89 6.77 -0.80
CA GLU A 125 10.16 7.88 -1.72
C GLU A 125 10.98 7.44 -2.93
N THR A 126 12.01 6.61 -2.71
CA THR A 126 12.97 6.18 -3.74
C THR A 126 12.33 5.30 -4.81
N TYR A 127 11.66 4.23 -4.38
CA TYR A 127 11.03 3.26 -5.28
C TYR A 127 9.57 3.60 -5.57
N ASN A 128 8.94 4.36 -4.68
CA ASN A 128 7.66 4.99 -4.92
C ASN A 128 6.62 3.96 -5.38
N PHE A 129 5.80 4.33 -6.35
CA PHE A 129 4.77 3.49 -6.92
C PHE A 129 5.23 2.09 -7.36
N ALA A 130 6.47 1.91 -7.81
CA ALA A 130 6.98 0.60 -8.21
C ALA A 130 7.01 -0.38 -7.02
N LEU A 131 7.18 0.14 -5.81
CA LEU A 131 7.13 -0.63 -4.57
C LEU A 131 5.71 -1.16 -4.31
N PHE A 132 4.70 -0.31 -4.48
CA PHE A 132 3.30 -0.67 -4.25
C PHE A 132 2.71 -1.54 -5.37
N GLU A 133 3.25 -1.44 -6.58
CA GLU A 133 2.88 -2.29 -7.73
C GLU A 133 3.67 -3.60 -7.79
N SER A 134 4.61 -3.79 -6.86
CA SER A 134 5.41 -5.01 -6.77
C SER A 134 4.64 -6.17 -6.15
N GLN A 135 5.26 -7.35 -6.19
CA GLN A 135 4.78 -8.56 -5.51
C GLN A 135 4.83 -8.46 -3.98
N LEU A 136 5.39 -7.38 -3.42
CA LEU A 136 5.46 -7.13 -1.98
C LEU A 136 4.12 -6.75 -1.36
N THR A 137 3.11 -6.43 -2.18
CA THR A 137 1.79 -6.04 -1.69
C THR A 137 0.69 -6.80 -2.40
N SER A 138 -0.48 -6.88 -1.77
CA SER A 138 -1.71 -7.38 -2.40
C SER A 138 -2.55 -6.26 -3.04
N LEU A 139 -1.96 -5.06 -3.22
CA LEU A 139 -2.64 -3.90 -3.78
C LEU A 139 -2.91 -4.06 -5.27
N MET A 140 -4.09 -3.61 -5.70
CA MET A 140 -4.47 -3.58 -7.10
C MET A 140 -4.59 -2.12 -7.57
N LEU A 141 -3.82 -1.72 -8.58
CA LEU A 141 -3.94 -0.41 -9.20
C LEU A 141 -5.33 -0.27 -9.84
N VAL A 142 -6.07 0.77 -9.46
CA VAL A 142 -7.45 1.01 -9.90
C VAL A 142 -7.68 2.40 -10.51
N GLY A 143 -6.72 3.30 -10.38
CA GLY A 143 -6.74 4.63 -11.01
C GLY A 143 -5.43 5.36 -10.76
N GLN A 144 -5.19 6.42 -11.52
CA GLN A 144 -3.98 7.24 -11.39
C GLN A 144 -4.18 8.61 -12.02
N ASP A 145 -3.39 9.58 -11.59
CA ASP A 145 -3.15 10.84 -12.29
C ASP A 145 -1.63 11.08 -12.42
N ALA A 146 -1.21 12.33 -12.64
CA ALA A 146 0.21 12.68 -12.79
C ALA A 146 1.02 12.52 -11.50
N HIS A 147 0.40 12.64 -10.32
CA HIS A 147 1.08 12.75 -9.03
C HIS A 147 0.66 11.70 -8.02
N THR A 148 -0.36 10.89 -8.33
CA THR A 148 -0.93 9.93 -7.39
C THR A 148 -1.38 8.65 -8.08
N ARG A 149 -1.43 7.58 -7.29
CA ARG A 149 -1.99 6.29 -7.70
C ARG A 149 -2.98 5.79 -6.68
N ALA A 150 -4.10 5.26 -7.17
CA ALA A 150 -5.16 4.71 -6.37
C ALA A 150 -5.05 3.18 -6.38
N TYR A 151 -4.92 2.61 -5.19
CA TYR A 151 -4.80 1.17 -5.01
C TYR A 151 -5.95 0.61 -4.19
N TYR A 152 -6.61 -0.43 -4.69
CA TYR A 152 -7.64 -1.16 -3.97
C TYR A 152 -7.05 -2.38 -3.26
N HIS A 153 -7.46 -2.60 -2.01
CA HIS A 153 -7.10 -3.79 -1.26
C HIS A 153 -8.35 -4.65 -0.99
N TYR A 154 -8.29 -5.92 -1.40
CA TYR A 154 -9.43 -6.83 -1.33
C TYR A 154 -9.87 -7.14 0.09
N ASP A 155 -8.94 -7.48 1.00
CA ASP A 155 -9.34 -7.81 2.39
C ASP A 155 -9.79 -6.57 3.16
N PHE A 156 -9.07 -5.46 3.04
CA PHE A 156 -9.40 -4.23 3.74
C PHE A 156 -10.62 -3.51 3.15
N HIS A 157 -11.02 -3.81 1.91
CA HIS A 157 -12.12 -3.12 1.23
C HIS A 157 -11.95 -1.58 1.27
N ALA A 158 -10.74 -1.11 1.01
CA ALA A 158 -10.39 0.29 1.00
C ALA A 158 -9.60 0.62 -0.25
N ILE A 159 -9.71 1.89 -0.68
CA ILE A 159 -8.86 2.46 -1.70
C ILE A 159 -7.87 3.40 -1.01
N TYR A 160 -6.59 3.23 -1.32
CA TYR A 160 -5.49 4.06 -0.84
C TYR A 160 -5.01 4.93 -2.00
N ILE A 161 -5.05 6.25 -1.83
CA ILE A 161 -4.45 7.21 -2.76
C ILE A 161 -3.05 7.50 -2.24
N VAL A 162 -2.06 7.01 -2.95
CA VAL A 162 -0.64 7.20 -2.65
C VAL A 162 -0.10 8.31 -3.54
N ASN A 163 0.63 9.26 -2.96
CA ASN A 163 1.24 10.38 -3.68
C ASN A 163 2.63 10.03 -4.25
N ASP A 164 3.21 10.97 -5.00
CA ASP A 164 4.54 10.89 -5.60
C ASP A 164 5.70 11.00 -4.59
N GLN A 165 5.41 10.98 -3.28
CA GLN A 165 6.37 10.80 -2.20
C GLN A 165 6.25 9.41 -1.55
N GLY A 166 5.44 8.52 -2.14
CA GLY A 166 5.16 7.18 -1.61
C GLY A 166 4.37 7.18 -0.31
N ARG A 167 3.64 8.25 0.00
CA ARG A 167 2.83 8.39 1.22
C ARG A 167 1.34 8.33 0.94
N LEU A 168 0.58 7.88 1.93
CA LEU A 168 -0.88 7.89 1.88
C LEU A 168 -1.41 9.33 1.98
N ASP A 169 -2.07 9.81 0.95
CA ASP A 169 -2.79 11.08 0.97
C ASP A 169 -4.24 10.88 1.45
N VAL A 170 -4.95 9.93 0.83
CA VAL A 170 -6.36 9.68 1.13
C VAL A 170 -6.65 8.20 1.24
N LYS A 171 -7.44 7.83 2.26
CA LYS A 171 -8.05 6.51 2.41
C LYS A 171 -9.56 6.59 2.20
N ILE A 172 -10.07 5.83 1.24
CA ILE A 172 -11.50 5.74 0.93
C ILE A 172 -11.99 4.36 1.38
N CYS A 173 -12.62 4.32 2.55
CA CYS A 173 -13.23 3.09 3.07
C CYS A 173 -14.52 2.75 2.30
N LEU A 174 -14.61 1.53 1.79
CA LEU A 174 -15.82 1.01 1.14
C LEU A 174 -16.62 0.15 2.13
N PHE A 175 -17.89 -0.06 1.80
CA PHE A 175 -18.87 -0.86 2.54
C PHE A 175 -19.03 -0.43 4.00
N ASP A 176 -19.90 0.56 4.22
CA ASP A 176 -20.22 1.00 5.58
C ASP A 176 -21.04 -0.04 6.36
N LYS A 177 -21.06 0.13 7.68
CA LYS A 177 -21.74 -0.75 8.65
C LYS A 177 -23.25 -0.90 8.43
N HIS A 178 -23.88 -0.06 7.61
CA HIS A 178 -25.30 -0.19 7.30
C HIS A 178 -25.58 -1.07 6.06
N ILE A 179 -24.54 -1.54 5.36
CA ILE A 179 -24.69 -2.55 4.30
C ILE A 179 -24.69 -3.96 4.92
N LYS A 180 -25.88 -4.59 4.95
CA LYS A 180 -26.05 -5.95 5.49
C LYS A 180 -25.30 -7.00 4.67
N ARG A 181 -25.44 -6.94 3.34
CA ARG A 181 -24.83 -7.87 2.38
C ARG A 181 -24.05 -7.07 1.33
N PRO A 182 -22.76 -6.79 1.58
CA PRO A 182 -21.90 -6.14 0.60
C PRO A 182 -21.82 -6.99 -0.67
N ASP A 183 -21.87 -6.33 -1.83
CA ASP A 183 -21.59 -6.96 -3.10
C ASP A 183 -20.10 -6.78 -3.40
N PHE A 184 -19.35 -7.88 -3.43
CA PHE A 184 -17.91 -7.88 -3.73
C PHE A 184 -17.60 -8.21 -5.20
N ARG A 185 -18.62 -8.39 -6.04
CA ARG A 185 -18.42 -8.67 -7.46
C ARG A 185 -18.08 -7.38 -8.20
N ASN A 186 -17.17 -7.49 -9.17
CA ASN A 186 -16.77 -6.42 -10.08
C ASN A 186 -16.45 -5.10 -9.35
N VAL A 187 -15.84 -5.18 -8.16
CA VAL A 187 -15.56 -3.99 -7.35
C VAL A 187 -14.66 -3.02 -8.09
N ILE A 188 -13.66 -3.53 -8.80
CA ILE A 188 -12.74 -2.73 -9.62
C ILE A 188 -13.50 -1.88 -10.63
N GLU A 189 -14.43 -2.47 -11.38
CA GLU A 189 -15.26 -1.75 -12.36
C GLU A 189 -16.17 -0.71 -11.69
N ARG A 190 -16.70 -1.01 -10.51
CA ARG A 190 -17.57 -0.10 -9.74
C ARG A 190 -16.80 1.05 -9.10
N VAL A 191 -15.50 0.89 -8.89
CA VAL A 191 -14.62 1.91 -8.33
C VAL A 191 -14.13 2.90 -9.39
N LYS A 192 -14.06 2.52 -10.67
CA LYS A 192 -13.59 3.43 -11.74
C LYS A 192 -14.35 4.78 -11.77
N PRO A 193 -15.70 4.83 -11.80
CA PRO A 193 -16.42 6.10 -11.81
C PRO A 193 -16.21 6.93 -10.53
N VAL A 194 -15.94 6.27 -9.40
CA VAL A 194 -15.62 6.94 -8.14
C VAL A 194 -14.29 7.67 -8.25
N LEU A 195 -13.28 7.01 -8.83
CA LEU A 195 -11.95 7.59 -9.01
C LEU A 195 -11.93 8.68 -10.07
N GLU A 196 -12.66 8.52 -11.17
CA GLU A 196 -12.86 9.58 -12.17
C GLU A 196 -13.42 10.86 -11.51
N ALA A 197 -14.46 10.71 -10.69
CA ALA A 197 -15.03 11.84 -9.97
C ALA A 197 -14.12 12.42 -8.89
N TYR A 198 -13.33 11.58 -8.21
CA TYR A 198 -12.31 12.00 -7.24
C TYR A 198 -11.25 12.89 -7.90
N TYR A 199 -10.64 12.41 -9.00
CA TYR A 199 -9.60 13.13 -9.73
C TYR A 199 -10.12 14.39 -10.41
N ALA A 200 -11.39 14.41 -10.83
CA ALA A 200 -12.04 15.62 -11.34
C ALA A 200 -12.40 16.65 -10.25
N GLY A 201 -12.17 16.35 -8.97
CA GLY A 201 -12.60 17.20 -7.85
C GLY A 201 -14.13 17.29 -7.68
N ASN A 202 -14.89 16.41 -8.34
CA ASN A 202 -16.35 16.42 -8.36
C ASN A 202 -16.91 15.68 -7.14
N ARG A 203 -17.09 16.40 -6.04
CA ARG A 203 -17.58 15.83 -4.76
C ARG A 203 -18.97 15.19 -4.85
N ILE A 204 -19.86 15.74 -5.68
CA ILE A 204 -21.23 15.21 -5.85
C ILE A 204 -21.17 13.96 -6.71
N GLY A 205 -20.45 14.01 -7.83
CA GLY A 205 -20.21 12.84 -8.68
C GLY A 205 -19.57 11.70 -7.88
N PHE A 206 -18.62 12.02 -7.00
CA PHE A 206 -17.93 11.05 -6.16
C PHE A 206 -18.89 10.29 -5.23
N ILE A 207 -19.76 11.00 -4.50
CA ILE A 207 -20.71 10.32 -3.60
C ILE A 207 -21.81 9.58 -4.39
N ASN A 208 -22.24 10.12 -5.52
CA ASN A 208 -23.23 9.47 -6.40
C ASN A 208 -22.65 8.15 -6.94
N ALA A 209 -21.43 8.18 -7.47
CA ALA A 209 -20.73 6.99 -7.96
C ALA A 209 -20.54 5.93 -6.87
N LEU A 210 -20.17 6.33 -5.64
CA LEU A 210 -20.08 5.40 -4.50
C LEU A 210 -21.43 4.73 -4.20
N PHE A 211 -22.53 5.48 -4.29
CA PHE A 211 -23.87 4.98 -4.00
C PHE A 211 -24.44 4.11 -5.11
N GLU A 212 -24.38 4.56 -6.37
CA GLU A 212 -24.80 3.83 -7.56
C GLU A 212 -24.00 2.54 -7.72
N GLY A 213 -22.70 2.63 -7.47
CA GLY A 213 -21.81 1.50 -7.38
C GLY A 213 -22.07 0.60 -6.17
N LYS A 214 -23.08 0.83 -5.32
CA LYS A 214 -23.39 0.04 -4.10
C LYS A 214 -22.17 -0.17 -3.18
N LEU A 215 -21.23 0.78 -3.18
CA LEU A 215 -20.03 0.77 -2.35
C LEU A 215 -20.31 1.43 -0.99
N ILE A 216 -21.36 2.24 -0.90
CA ILE A 216 -21.92 2.77 0.34
C ILE A 216 -23.43 2.54 0.40
N SER A 217 -23.99 2.58 1.60
CA SER A 217 -25.40 2.47 1.88
C SER A 217 -26.16 3.75 1.56
N HIS A 218 -27.46 3.63 1.32
CA HIS A 218 -28.36 4.78 1.20
C HIS A 218 -28.33 5.70 2.44
N LYS A 219 -28.14 5.11 3.63
CA LYS A 219 -28.01 5.88 4.88
C LYS A 219 -26.74 6.73 4.88
N MET A 220 -25.62 6.17 4.40
CA MET A 220 -24.37 6.90 4.25
C MET A 220 -24.49 8.04 3.23
N TYR A 221 -25.05 7.73 2.07
CA TYR A 221 -25.31 8.70 1.01
C TYR A 221 -26.11 9.91 1.54
N ASN A 222 -27.26 9.66 2.17
CA ASN A 222 -28.09 10.73 2.73
C ASN A 222 -27.39 11.53 3.82
N LYS A 223 -26.59 10.87 4.68
CA LYS A 223 -25.80 11.55 5.71
C LYS A 223 -24.82 12.55 5.09
N TYR A 224 -24.19 12.19 3.97
CA TYR A 224 -23.28 13.06 3.25
C TYR A 224 -24.00 14.21 2.52
N ILE A 225 -25.05 13.91 1.74
CA ILE A 225 -25.84 14.93 1.04
C ILE A 225 -26.39 15.98 2.02
N ASN A 226 -26.93 15.54 3.15
CA ASN A 226 -27.41 16.45 4.20
C ASN A 226 -26.28 17.30 4.79
N ASN A 227 -25.06 16.77 4.90
CA ASN A 227 -23.90 17.55 5.34
C ASN A 227 -23.52 18.63 4.32
N LEU A 228 -23.56 18.32 3.03
CA LEU A 228 -23.30 19.29 1.96
C LEU A 228 -24.34 20.42 1.94
N LYS A 229 -25.63 20.08 2.06
CA LYS A 229 -26.72 21.06 2.16
C LYS A 229 -26.56 22.00 3.35
N ARG A 230 -26.27 21.44 4.54
CA ARG A 230 -26.01 22.26 5.76
C ARG A 230 -24.84 23.22 5.60
N ARG A 231 -23.86 22.86 4.78
CA ARG A 231 -22.69 23.70 4.46
C ARG A 231 -22.92 24.67 3.29
N LYS A 232 -24.14 24.71 2.72
CA LYS A 232 -24.50 25.51 1.55
C LYS A 232 -23.60 25.26 0.33
N ILE A 233 -23.05 24.05 0.22
CA ILE A 233 -22.24 23.62 -0.94
C ILE A 233 -23.16 23.24 -2.10
N ILE A 234 -24.37 22.77 -1.77
CA ILE A 234 -25.45 22.45 -2.70
C ILE A 234 -26.76 22.99 -2.13
N THR A 235 -27.69 23.31 -3.01
CA THR A 235 -29.02 23.87 -2.68
C THR A 235 -30.01 22.77 -2.32
#